data_AF-A0A973SW27-F1
#
_entry.id   AF-A0A973SW27-F1
#
_cell.length_a   1.000
_cell.length_b   1.000
_cell.length_c   1.000
_cell.angle_alpha   90.00
_cell.angle_beta   90.00
_cell.angle_gamma   90.00
#
_symmetry.space_group_name_H-M   'P 1'
#
loop_
_entity.id
_entity.type
_entity.pdbx_description
1 polymer ?
#
loop_
_entity_poly.entity_id
_entity_poly.type
_entity_poly.pdbx_seq_one_letter_code
_entity_poly.pdbx_strand_id
1 'polypeptide(L)'
;LPISVAVRTPGARTLRRGGTVRLPLAVTVPAGTAPGTYTVPVRFTVAGRTVERPVTVRVHLPAGGRDLVPGGLATSSGDETPDFPAAAVADGDPATRWSSPVDDSAWVQVRLRTPARVGKVVLHWQDAYAARYQVQTSADGVTWHTAVTVADGGGGDETVWLDGAGQAGYIRVRGVRRATAFGYSLYGIEAYAVTG
;
A
#
# COMPACT_ATOMS: atom_id res chain seq x y z
N LEU A 1 19.64 -20.54 4.60
CA LEU A 1 18.92 -21.14 5.74
C LEU A 1 17.43 -20.89 5.53
N PRO A 2 16.53 -21.86 5.80
CA PRO A 2 15.09 -21.59 5.76
C PRO A 2 14.75 -20.51 6.80
N ILE A 3 14.02 -19.47 6.40
CA ILE A 3 13.51 -18.44 7.30
C ILE A 3 12.43 -19.10 8.17
N SER A 4 12.60 -19.06 9.49
CA SER A 4 11.65 -19.62 10.45
C SER A 4 10.87 -18.50 11.15
N VAL A 5 9.54 -18.55 11.07
CA VAL A 5 8.64 -17.69 11.86
C VAL A 5 8.24 -18.46 13.11
N ALA A 6 8.54 -17.92 14.29
CA ALA A 6 8.17 -18.55 15.55
C ALA A 6 6.76 -18.12 15.98
N VAL A 7 5.90 -19.09 16.30
CA VAL A 7 4.56 -18.86 16.85
C VAL A 7 4.43 -19.60 18.18
N ARG A 8 4.01 -18.87 19.22
CA ARG A 8 3.80 -19.43 20.57
C ARG A 8 2.38 -19.18 21.04
N THR A 9 1.82 -20.15 21.77
CA THR A 9 0.56 -20.03 22.53
C THR A 9 0.86 -20.23 24.03
N PRO A 10 0.12 -19.61 24.96
CA PRO A 10 0.38 -19.74 26.40
C PRO A 10 -0.08 -21.08 27.01
N GLY A 11 -0.11 -22.17 26.24
CA GLY A 11 -0.51 -23.51 26.69
C GLY A 11 -1.96 -23.90 26.30
N ALA A 12 -2.34 -25.14 26.61
CA ALA A 12 -3.67 -25.68 26.32
C ALA A 12 -4.77 -24.97 27.13
N ARG A 13 -5.89 -24.65 26.48
CA ARG A 13 -7.08 -24.07 27.12
C ARG A 13 -8.29 -24.95 26.87
N THR A 14 -9.11 -25.17 27.89
CA THR A 14 -10.35 -25.95 27.77
C THR A 14 -11.52 -25.06 27.34
N LEU A 15 -12.18 -25.42 26.24
CA LEU A 15 -13.43 -24.81 25.80
C LEU A 15 -14.62 -25.58 26.39
N ARG A 16 -15.47 -24.91 27.18
CA ARG A 16 -16.75 -25.49 27.62
C ARG A 16 -17.80 -25.36 26.51
N ARG A 17 -18.74 -26.32 26.44
CA ARG A 17 -19.86 -26.30 25.49
C ARG A 17 -20.60 -24.96 25.56
N GLY A 18 -20.85 -24.34 24.41
CA GLY A 18 -21.51 -23.03 24.30
C GLY A 18 -20.63 -21.82 24.63
N GLY A 19 -19.37 -22.02 25.01
CA GLY A 19 -18.44 -20.94 25.34
C GLY A 19 -17.63 -20.42 24.14
N THR A 20 -16.80 -19.41 24.41
CA THR A 20 -15.75 -18.93 23.51
C THR A 20 -14.43 -18.96 24.27
N VAL A 21 -13.35 -19.41 23.62
CA VAL A 21 -11.98 -19.32 24.16
C VAL A 21 -11.16 -18.46 23.20
N ARG A 22 -10.44 -17.47 23.73
CA ARG A 22 -9.48 -16.66 22.99
C ARG A 22 -8.07 -17.18 23.26
N LEU A 23 -7.33 -17.50 22.20
CA LEU A 23 -5.92 -17.89 22.28
C LEU A 23 -5.07 -16.76 21.70
N PRO A 24 -4.31 -16.03 22.53
CA PRO A 24 -3.37 -15.04 21.99
C PRO A 24 -2.26 -15.78 21.24
N LEU A 25 -1.97 -15.32 20.02
CA LEU A 25 -0.85 -15.79 19.20
C LEU A 25 0.24 -14.73 19.23
N ALA A 26 1.43 -15.09 19.73
CA ALA A 26 2.61 -14.25 19.58
C ALA A 26 3.34 -14.68 18.30
N VAL A 27 3.48 -13.75 17.35
CA VAL A 27 4.24 -13.93 16.12
C VAL A 27 5.51 -13.10 16.21
N THR A 28 6.67 -13.74 16.04
CA THR A 28 7.96 -13.05 16.01
C THR A 28 8.61 -13.25 14.64
N VAL A 29 8.95 -12.14 13.98
CA VAL A 29 9.66 -12.12 12.71
C VAL A 29 11.13 -11.80 12.99
N PRO A 30 12.07 -12.71 12.71
CA PRO A 30 13.50 -12.45 12.92
C PRO A 30 13.98 -11.23 12.12
N ALA A 31 14.94 -10.49 12.68
CA ALA A 31 15.63 -9.43 11.95
C ALA A 31 16.29 -10.00 10.67
N GLY A 32 16.24 -9.23 9.58
CA GLY A 32 16.75 -9.66 8.28
C GLY A 32 15.84 -10.61 7.49
N THR A 33 14.63 -10.90 7.99
CA THR A 33 13.61 -11.62 7.20
C THR A 33 13.32 -10.84 5.93
N ALA A 34 13.41 -11.52 4.78
CA ALA A 34 13.12 -10.89 3.49
C ALA A 34 11.67 -10.39 3.43
N PRO A 35 11.39 -9.29 2.73
CA PRO A 35 10.02 -8.86 2.49
C PRO A 35 9.22 -9.94 1.76
N GLY A 36 7.94 -10.05 2.09
CA GLY A 36 7.07 -11.04 1.48
C GLY A 36 5.88 -11.41 2.33
N THR A 37 5.09 -12.35 1.80
CA THR A 37 3.95 -12.93 2.51
C THR A 37 4.32 -14.31 3.03
N TYR A 38 4.23 -14.49 4.34
CA TYR A 38 4.53 -15.73 5.04
C TYR A 38 3.23 -16.29 5.62
N THR A 39 2.93 -17.54 5.29
CA THR A 39 1.76 -18.24 5.83
C THR A 39 2.19 -19.12 6.98
N VAL A 40 1.62 -18.87 8.16
CA VAL A 40 1.81 -19.71 9.34
C VAL A 40 0.53 -20.54 9.57
N PRO A 41 0.55 -21.86 9.31
CA PRO A 41 -0.61 -22.70 9.58
C PRO A 41 -0.82 -22.84 11.09
N VAL A 42 -2.00 -22.46 11.57
CA VAL A 42 -2.41 -22.67 12.96
C VAL A 42 -3.38 -23.85 13.01
N ARG A 43 -2.96 -24.92 13.70
CA ARG A 43 -3.75 -26.13 13.88
C ARG A 43 -4.33 -26.20 15.29
N PHE A 44 -5.61 -26.54 15.38
CA PHE A 44 -6.28 -26.78 16.66
C PHE A 44 -7.25 -27.95 16.52
N THR A 45 -7.44 -28.71 17.61
CA THR A 45 -8.34 -29.86 17.64
C THR A 45 -9.57 -29.54 18.47
N VAL A 46 -10.76 -29.68 17.90
CA VAL A 46 -12.05 -29.44 18.57
C VAL A 46 -12.88 -30.71 18.45
N ALA A 47 -13.26 -31.29 19.60
CA ALA A 47 -14.05 -32.53 19.66
C ALA A 47 -13.49 -33.66 18.76
N GLY A 48 -12.17 -33.85 18.75
CA GLY A 48 -11.50 -34.87 17.94
C GLY A 48 -11.31 -34.52 16.46
N ARG A 49 -11.75 -33.35 16.00
CA ARG A 49 -11.54 -32.86 14.63
C ARG A 49 -10.42 -31.82 14.60
N THR A 50 -9.41 -32.05 13.76
CA THR A 50 -8.36 -31.06 13.48
C THR A 50 -8.89 -30.02 12.51
N VAL A 51 -8.74 -28.75 12.87
CA VAL A 51 -9.00 -27.60 12.02
C VAL A 51 -7.69 -26.85 11.82
N GLU A 52 -7.40 -26.51 10.58
CA GLU A 52 -6.25 -25.68 10.20
C GLU A 52 -6.75 -24.34 9.70
N ARG A 53 -6.20 -23.25 10.25
CA ARG A 53 -6.45 -21.89 9.79
C ARG A 53 -5.12 -21.18 9.54
N PRO A 54 -4.87 -20.67 8.33
CA PRO A 54 -3.64 -19.93 8.07
C PRO A 54 -3.70 -18.55 8.74
N VAL A 55 -2.57 -18.13 9.30
CA VAL A 55 -2.29 -16.75 9.64
C VAL A 55 -1.32 -16.19 8.61
N THR A 56 -1.70 -15.08 7.98
CA THR A 56 -0.87 -14.40 6.99
C THR A 56 -0.05 -13.31 7.67
N VAL A 57 1.27 -13.38 7.54
CA VAL A 57 2.21 -12.37 8.03
C VAL A 57 2.84 -11.69 6.81
N ARG A 58 2.64 -10.38 6.67
CA ARG A 58 3.30 -9.59 5.63
C ARG A 58 4.49 -8.88 6.25
N VAL A 59 5.65 -9.08 5.65
CA VAL A 59 6.90 -8.42 6.03
C VAL A 59 7.24 -7.44 4.93
N HIS A 60 7.53 -6.20 5.31
CA HIS A 60 7.90 -5.12 4.40
C HIS A 60 9.31 -4.63 4.72
N LEU A 61 9.97 -4.01 3.75
CA LEU A 61 11.18 -3.25 4.03
C LEU A 61 10.82 -2.10 4.97
N PRO A 62 11.67 -1.77 5.96
CA PRO A 62 11.50 -0.53 6.69
C PRO A 62 11.48 0.64 5.70
N ALA A 63 10.45 1.49 5.81
CA ALA A 63 10.31 2.66 4.95
C ALA A 63 9.74 3.83 5.75
N GLY A 64 10.39 4.98 5.66
CA GLY A 64 10.08 6.16 6.45
C GLY A 64 11.06 7.30 6.22
N GLY A 65 11.21 8.16 7.23
CA GLY A 65 11.97 9.41 7.13
C GLY A 65 11.13 10.55 6.57
N ARG A 66 11.79 11.48 5.86
CA ARG A 66 11.09 12.61 5.22
C ARG A 66 10.34 12.13 3.99
N ASP A 67 9.12 12.65 3.80
CA ASP A 67 8.40 12.51 2.54
C ASP A 67 9.23 13.06 1.36
N LEU A 68 9.22 12.31 0.27
CA LEU A 68 9.95 12.58 -0.97
C LEU A 68 9.14 13.40 -1.98
N VAL A 69 7.82 13.50 -1.80
CA VAL A 69 6.90 14.16 -2.74
C VAL A 69 6.94 15.69 -2.69
N PRO A 70 6.95 16.35 -1.51
CA PRO A 70 6.91 17.80 -1.41
C PRO A 70 8.02 18.50 -2.21
N GLY A 71 7.61 19.48 -3.02
CA GLY A 71 8.49 20.21 -3.94
C GLY A 71 8.90 19.42 -5.19
N GLY A 72 8.34 18.22 -5.40
CA GLY A 72 8.35 17.52 -6.67
C GLY A 72 7.46 18.20 -7.71
N LEU A 73 7.67 17.90 -8.98
CA LEU A 73 6.81 18.41 -10.06
C LEU A 73 5.75 17.36 -10.39
N ALA A 74 4.48 17.70 -10.18
CA ALA A 74 3.37 16.83 -10.50
C ALA A 74 2.77 17.13 -11.88
N THR A 75 2.40 16.07 -12.60
CA THR A 75 1.63 16.14 -13.86
C THR A 75 0.59 15.03 -13.89
N SER A 76 -0.43 15.17 -14.73
CA SER A 76 -1.52 14.21 -14.88
C SER A 76 -1.79 13.88 -16.35
N SER A 77 -2.64 12.87 -16.58
CA SER A 77 -3.27 12.63 -17.88
C SER A 77 -4.29 13.69 -18.29
N GLY A 78 -4.61 14.62 -17.38
CA GLY A 78 -5.68 15.58 -17.49
C GLY A 78 -6.29 15.84 -16.11
N ASP A 79 -6.87 17.03 -15.97
CA ASP A 79 -7.54 17.48 -14.75
C ASP A 79 -9.03 17.66 -15.02
N GLU A 80 -9.88 17.47 -14.00
CA GLU A 80 -11.33 17.70 -14.07
C GLU A 80 -11.63 19.14 -14.47
N THR A 81 -10.99 20.08 -13.77
CA THR A 81 -10.98 21.51 -14.04
C THR A 81 -9.62 22.10 -13.62
N PRO A 82 -9.29 23.34 -14.03
CA PRO A 82 -8.10 24.04 -13.54
C PRO A 82 -8.02 24.22 -12.02
N ASP A 83 -9.14 24.11 -11.29
CA ASP A 83 -9.20 24.26 -9.83
C ASP A 83 -8.74 22.99 -9.07
N PHE A 84 -8.62 21.85 -9.77
CA PHE A 84 -8.17 20.58 -9.20
C PHE A 84 -6.91 20.04 -9.90
N PRO A 85 -5.82 20.83 -9.93
CA PRO A 85 -4.65 20.53 -10.74
C PRO A 85 -3.82 19.37 -10.17
N ALA A 86 -3.02 18.74 -11.03
CA ALA A 86 -2.06 17.72 -10.61
C ALA A 86 -1.12 18.18 -9.46
N ALA A 87 -0.76 19.46 -9.41
CA ALA A 87 0.12 20.02 -8.39
C ALA A 87 -0.37 19.80 -6.95
N ALA A 88 -1.69 19.67 -6.76
CA ALA A 88 -2.30 19.50 -5.45
C ALA A 88 -1.89 18.18 -4.76
N VAL A 89 -1.52 17.13 -5.50
CA VAL A 89 -1.07 15.88 -4.83
C VAL A 89 0.29 16.02 -4.13
N ALA A 90 1.00 17.13 -4.34
CA ALA A 90 2.38 17.34 -3.87
C ALA A 90 2.60 18.66 -3.12
N ASP A 91 1.54 19.41 -2.81
CA ASP A 91 1.63 20.70 -2.11
C ASP A 91 1.60 20.57 -0.57
N GLY A 92 1.16 19.42 -0.06
CA GLY A 92 1.06 19.14 1.37
C GLY A 92 -0.14 19.81 2.05
N ASP A 93 -1.09 20.36 1.28
CA ASP A 93 -2.31 20.97 1.80
C ASP A 93 -3.48 19.96 1.73
N PRO A 94 -3.99 19.46 2.87
CA PRO A 94 -5.11 18.51 2.86
C PRO A 94 -6.43 19.11 2.38
N ALA A 95 -6.51 20.43 2.16
CA ALA A 95 -7.69 21.10 1.62
C ALA A 95 -7.70 21.18 0.08
N THR A 96 -6.56 20.97 -0.59
CA THR A 96 -6.47 20.94 -2.06
C THR A 96 -6.54 19.50 -2.55
N ARG A 97 -6.91 19.29 -3.81
CA ARG A 97 -6.96 17.97 -4.41
C ARG A 97 -6.69 18.02 -5.90
N TRP A 98 -6.06 16.97 -6.42
CA TRP A 98 -6.16 16.67 -7.84
C TRP A 98 -7.47 15.93 -8.10
N SER A 99 -8.06 16.19 -9.26
CA SER A 99 -9.18 15.41 -9.77
C SER A 99 -8.98 15.14 -11.24
N SER A 100 -9.22 13.91 -11.67
CA SER A 100 -9.12 13.53 -13.08
C SER A 100 -10.43 13.80 -13.84
N PRO A 101 -10.39 13.83 -15.18
CA PRO A 101 -11.54 13.56 -16.01
C PRO A 101 -12.17 12.20 -15.68
N VAL A 102 -13.39 11.99 -16.17
CA VAL A 102 -14.15 10.74 -16.06
C VAL A 102 -13.54 9.67 -16.98
N ASP A 103 -12.41 9.09 -16.56
CA ASP A 103 -11.64 8.09 -17.32
C ASP A 103 -10.99 7.07 -16.38
N ASP A 104 -11.25 5.78 -16.60
CA ASP A 104 -10.66 4.71 -15.80
C ASP A 104 -9.15 4.61 -15.95
N SER A 105 -8.58 5.10 -17.05
CA SER A 105 -7.15 5.05 -17.37
C SER A 105 -6.36 6.28 -16.92
N ALA A 106 -7.03 7.25 -16.30
CA ALA A 106 -6.41 8.48 -15.83
C ALA A 106 -5.31 8.23 -14.79
N TRP A 107 -4.31 9.12 -14.78
CA TRP A 107 -3.15 9.01 -13.90
C TRP A 107 -2.67 10.37 -13.42
N VAL A 108 -2.03 10.36 -12.26
CA VAL A 108 -1.23 11.47 -11.72
C VAL A 108 0.15 10.95 -11.37
N GLN A 109 1.18 11.75 -11.59
CA GLN A 109 2.55 11.39 -11.30
C GLN A 109 3.30 12.55 -10.65
N VAL A 110 4.35 12.23 -9.91
CA VAL A 110 5.26 13.19 -9.32
C VAL A 110 6.69 12.85 -9.71
N ARG A 111 7.42 13.84 -10.24
CA ARG A 111 8.88 13.80 -10.35
C ARG A 111 9.50 14.12 -8.99
N LEU A 112 10.21 13.16 -8.43
CA LEU A 112 10.94 13.33 -7.18
C LEU A 112 12.13 14.27 -7.38
N ARG A 113 12.45 15.06 -6.35
CA ARG A 113 13.63 15.95 -6.38
C ARG A 113 14.95 15.20 -6.39
N THR A 114 14.96 14.02 -5.80
CA THR A 114 16.14 13.15 -5.71
C THR A 114 15.69 11.71 -5.94
N PRO A 115 16.31 10.98 -6.89
CA PRO A 115 15.99 9.58 -7.10
C PRO A 115 16.23 8.75 -5.83
N ALA A 116 15.28 7.89 -5.48
CA ALA A 116 15.32 7.08 -4.27
C ALA A 116 14.75 5.69 -4.52
N ARG A 117 15.15 4.71 -3.71
CA ARG A 117 14.44 3.43 -3.64
C ARG A 117 13.21 3.62 -2.75
N VAL A 118 12.04 3.78 -3.36
CA VAL A 118 10.78 4.02 -2.65
C VAL A 118 10.26 2.71 -2.05
N GLY A 119 10.06 2.70 -0.73
CA GLY A 119 9.59 1.52 0.02
C GLY A 119 8.09 1.50 0.26
N LYS A 120 7.47 2.67 0.40
CA LYS A 120 6.00 2.79 0.47
C LYS A 120 5.51 4.12 -0.10
N VAL A 121 4.25 4.12 -0.52
CA VAL A 121 3.48 5.30 -0.89
C VAL A 121 2.25 5.36 0.02
N VAL A 122 1.90 6.55 0.49
CA VAL A 122 0.62 6.80 1.17
C VAL A 122 -0.24 7.64 0.23
N LEU A 123 -1.47 7.21 0.02
CA LEU A 123 -2.45 7.87 -0.85
C LEU A 123 -3.58 8.40 0.02
N HIS A 124 -3.90 9.68 -0.14
CA HIS A 124 -5.01 10.32 0.54
C HIS A 124 -6.14 10.54 -0.46
N TRP A 125 -7.00 9.54 -0.61
CA TRP A 125 -8.12 9.62 -1.54
C TRP A 125 -9.25 10.50 -1.01
N GLN A 126 -9.94 11.18 -1.92
CA GLN A 126 -11.29 11.67 -1.68
C GLN A 126 -12.31 10.51 -1.87
N ASP A 127 -13.60 10.73 -1.61
CA ASP A 127 -14.67 9.76 -1.87
C ASP A 127 -14.70 9.21 -3.32
N ALA A 128 -14.21 9.99 -4.29
CA ALA A 128 -14.04 9.56 -5.68
C ALA A 128 -12.71 8.80 -5.88
N TYR A 129 -12.56 7.66 -5.22
CA TYR A 129 -11.32 6.86 -5.21
C TYR A 129 -11.26 5.81 -6.32
N ALA A 130 -10.10 5.17 -6.47
CA ALA A 130 -9.90 4.05 -7.38
C ALA A 130 -10.21 2.69 -6.72
N ALA A 131 -11.22 1.98 -7.22
CA ALA A 131 -11.50 0.60 -6.80
C ALA A 131 -10.40 -0.37 -7.28
N ARG A 132 -9.74 -0.06 -8.39
CA ARG A 132 -8.54 -0.77 -8.88
C ARG A 132 -7.56 0.23 -9.47
N TYR A 133 -6.29 0.12 -9.10
CA TYR A 133 -5.24 1.02 -9.60
C TYR A 133 -3.86 0.36 -9.56
N GLN A 134 -2.88 1.04 -10.15
CA GLN A 134 -1.48 0.67 -10.15
C GLN A 134 -0.65 1.79 -9.55
N VAL A 135 0.29 1.42 -8.68
CA VAL A 135 1.41 2.30 -8.33
C VAL A 135 2.58 1.90 -9.20
N GLN A 136 3.08 2.86 -9.97
CA GLN A 136 4.15 2.68 -10.92
C GLN A 136 5.35 3.56 -10.54
N THR A 137 6.54 3.07 -10.86
CA THR A 137 7.82 3.77 -10.66
C THR A 137 8.52 3.94 -12.00
N SER A 138 9.26 5.03 -12.15
CA SER A 138 10.10 5.28 -13.32
C SER A 138 11.38 6.00 -12.95
N ALA A 139 12.46 5.74 -13.69
CA ALA A 139 13.72 6.47 -13.56
C ALA A 139 13.72 7.78 -14.38
N ASP A 140 13.02 7.80 -15.51
CA ASP A 140 13.10 8.84 -16.54
C ASP A 140 11.77 9.59 -16.78
N GLY A 141 10.66 9.09 -16.25
CA GLY A 141 9.31 9.61 -16.46
C GLY A 141 8.67 9.14 -17.78
N VAL A 142 9.37 8.32 -18.55
CA VAL A 142 8.96 7.82 -19.88
C VAL A 142 8.68 6.32 -19.82
N THR A 143 9.61 5.55 -19.27
CA THR A 143 9.50 4.10 -19.12
C THR A 143 8.98 3.78 -17.73
N TRP A 144 7.81 3.16 -17.66
CA TRP A 144 7.10 2.90 -16.41
C TRP A 144 7.07 1.41 -16.08
N HIS A 145 7.37 1.10 -14.82
CA HIS A 145 7.24 -0.25 -14.27
C HIS A 145 6.15 -0.25 -13.19
N THR A 146 5.22 -1.20 -13.30
CA THR A 146 4.21 -1.39 -12.24
C THR A 146 4.86 -2.04 -11.03
N ALA A 147 4.97 -1.30 -9.94
CA ALA A 147 5.49 -1.79 -8.67
C ALA A 147 4.42 -2.62 -7.93
N VAL A 148 3.18 -2.13 -7.92
CA VAL A 148 2.03 -2.81 -7.28
C VAL A 148 0.77 -2.59 -8.09
N THR A 149 -0.08 -3.63 -8.17
CA THR A 149 -1.49 -3.50 -8.56
C THR A 149 -2.36 -3.68 -7.33
N VAL A 150 -3.17 -2.68 -7.01
CA VAL A 150 -4.18 -2.75 -5.96
C VAL A 150 -5.50 -3.13 -6.61
N ALA A 151 -5.99 -4.34 -6.29
CA ALA A 151 -7.18 -4.93 -6.90
C ALA A 151 -8.50 -4.48 -6.25
N ASP A 152 -8.43 -4.19 -4.95
CA ASP A 152 -9.56 -3.90 -4.08
C ASP A 152 -9.24 -2.63 -3.26
N GLY A 153 -9.26 -1.48 -3.91
CA GLY A 153 -9.07 -0.19 -3.25
C GLY A 153 -10.26 0.14 -2.32
N GLY A 154 -9.96 0.66 -1.13
CA GLY A 154 -10.91 1.08 -0.11
C GLY A 154 -11.14 2.59 -0.03
N GLY A 155 -10.32 3.40 -0.70
CA GLY A 155 -10.36 4.86 -0.58
C GLY A 155 -9.84 5.36 0.77
N GLY A 156 -10.08 6.63 1.10
CA GLY A 156 -9.46 7.29 2.27
C GLY A 156 -7.93 7.20 2.24
N ASP A 157 -7.33 6.97 3.40
CA ASP A 157 -5.88 6.80 3.53
C ASP A 157 -5.46 5.36 3.21
N GLU A 158 -4.66 5.17 2.17
CA GLU A 158 -4.13 3.87 1.77
C GLU A 158 -2.60 3.86 1.77
N THR A 159 -2.01 2.92 2.51
CA THR A 159 -0.57 2.63 2.41
C THR A 159 -0.31 1.48 1.46
N VAL A 160 0.48 1.74 0.42
CA VAL A 160 0.92 0.75 -0.57
C VAL A 160 2.42 0.49 -0.40
N TRP A 161 2.80 -0.77 -0.19
CA TRP A 161 4.19 -1.18 0.00
C TRP A 161 4.84 -1.62 -1.31
N LEU A 162 6.02 -1.09 -1.60
CA LEU A 162 6.75 -1.23 -2.88
C LEU A 162 8.03 -2.08 -2.70
N ASP A 163 7.99 -3.16 -1.91
CA ASP A 163 9.20 -3.89 -1.49
C ASP A 163 10.08 -4.41 -2.64
N GLY A 164 9.47 -4.71 -3.79
CA GLY A 164 10.16 -5.15 -5.01
C GLY A 164 10.64 -4.02 -5.93
N ALA A 165 10.36 -2.76 -5.62
CA ALA A 165 10.74 -1.63 -6.47
C ALA A 165 12.24 -1.30 -6.35
N GLY A 166 12.80 -0.91 -7.49
CA GLY A 166 14.17 -0.39 -7.60
C GLY A 166 14.26 1.11 -7.31
N GLN A 167 15.35 1.73 -7.76
CA GLN A 167 15.52 3.18 -7.69
C GLN A 167 14.57 3.88 -8.67
N ALA A 168 13.89 4.94 -8.20
CA ALA A 168 12.90 5.68 -8.96
C ALA A 168 13.18 7.19 -8.87
N GLY A 169 13.04 7.89 -9.98
CA GLY A 169 12.97 9.35 -10.05
C GLY A 169 11.53 9.86 -10.12
N TYR A 170 10.55 8.98 -10.36
CA TYR A 170 9.14 9.30 -10.49
C TYR A 170 8.26 8.23 -9.87
N ILE A 171 7.12 8.67 -9.32
CA ILE A 171 6.01 7.82 -8.89
C ILE A 171 4.77 8.21 -9.69
N ARG A 172 3.95 7.23 -10.09
CA ARG A 172 2.66 7.44 -10.74
C ARG A 172 1.60 6.56 -10.11
N VAL A 173 0.44 7.16 -9.85
CA VAL A 173 -0.79 6.45 -9.52
C VAL A 173 -1.63 6.42 -10.78
N ARG A 174 -1.86 5.24 -11.32
CA ARG A 174 -2.64 5.03 -12.55
C ARG A 174 -3.91 4.26 -12.22
N GLY A 175 -5.05 4.87 -12.53
CA GLY A 175 -6.34 4.22 -12.44
C GLY A 175 -6.45 2.99 -13.34
N VAL A 176 -7.30 2.06 -12.91
CA VAL A 176 -7.75 0.92 -13.73
C VAL A 176 -9.26 0.78 -13.68
N ARG A 177 -9.89 1.09 -12.54
CA ARG A 177 -11.34 1.12 -12.39
C ARG A 177 -11.74 2.12 -11.30
N ARG A 178 -12.60 3.07 -11.63
CA ARG A 178 -13.21 4.02 -10.68
C ARG A 178 -14.18 3.31 -9.75
N ALA A 179 -14.24 3.76 -8.49
CA ALA A 179 -15.22 3.25 -7.52
C ALA A 179 -16.59 3.92 -7.66
N THR A 180 -16.63 5.10 -8.30
CA THR A 180 -17.83 5.93 -8.46
C THR A 180 -18.02 6.32 -9.93
N ALA A 181 -19.08 7.08 -10.24
CA ALA A 181 -19.29 7.63 -11.57
C ALA A 181 -18.35 8.81 -11.90
N PHE A 182 -17.69 9.39 -10.89
CA PHE A 182 -16.79 10.55 -11.03
C PHE A 182 -15.38 10.13 -11.45
N GLY A 183 -14.53 11.09 -11.82
CA GLY A 183 -13.09 10.87 -11.99
C GLY A 183 -12.40 10.52 -10.67
N TYR A 184 -11.13 10.13 -10.71
CA TYR A 184 -10.34 9.89 -9.49
C TYR A 184 -10.01 11.21 -8.81
N SER A 185 -9.96 11.22 -7.48
CA SER A 185 -9.50 12.40 -6.74
C SER A 185 -8.64 12.07 -5.52
N LEU A 186 -7.52 12.78 -5.40
CA LEU A 186 -6.50 12.62 -4.36
C LEU A 186 -6.21 13.97 -3.71
N TYR A 187 -6.32 14.03 -2.39
CA TYR A 187 -5.83 15.13 -1.58
C TYR A 187 -4.30 15.17 -1.54
N GLY A 188 -3.64 14.01 -1.64
CA GLY A 188 -2.19 13.96 -1.51
C GLY A 188 -1.59 12.60 -1.84
N ILE A 189 -0.31 12.63 -2.18
CA ILE A 189 0.56 11.46 -2.28
C ILE A 189 1.78 11.73 -1.40
N GLU A 190 2.11 10.77 -0.53
CA GLU A 190 3.39 10.76 0.16
C GLU A 190 4.22 9.57 -0.34
N ALA A 191 5.53 9.72 -0.43
CA ALA A 191 6.43 8.62 -0.79
C ALA A 191 7.62 8.56 0.16
N TYR A 192 7.93 7.37 0.66
CA TYR A 192 8.98 7.17 1.65
C TYR A 192 10.03 6.19 1.14
N ALA A 193 11.30 6.56 1.33
CA ALA A 193 12.43 5.72 0.96
C ALA A 193 12.50 4.47 1.86
N VAL A 194 13.05 3.39 1.30
CA VAL A 194 13.54 2.26 2.09
C VAL A 194 14.63 2.78 3.05
N THR A 195 14.47 2.49 4.33
CA THR A 195 15.44 2.81 5.38
C THR A 195 16.19 1.54 5.79
N GLY A 196 17.51 1.67 5.98
CA GLY A 196 18.35 0.62 6.54
C GLY A 196 18.35 0.66 8.06
#